data_AF-A0AAD6FFI8-F1
#
_entry.id   AF-A0AAD6FFI8-F1
#
_cell.length_a   1.000
_cell.length_b   1.000
_cell.length_c   1.000
_cell.angle_alpha   90.00
_cell.angle_beta   90.00
_cell.angle_gamma   90.00
#
_symmetry.space_group_name_H-M   'P 1'
#
loop_
_entity.id
_entity.type
_entity.pdbx_description
1 polymer ?
#
loop_
_entity_poly.entity_id
_entity_poly.type
_entity_poly.pdbx_seq_one_letter_code
_entity_poly.pdbx_strand_id
1 'polypeptide(L)'
;MNLPPDKARLLRQYDNEKKWELICDQERFQVKNPPHTYLQKLRSYLDPAVTRKKFRRRVQESTQVLRELEISLRTNHIGWVREFLNEDNKGLDVLVEYLSFAQYAVTFDGDCVENNPDAPMDKSKPWSRSIEDLHGGGTLPSSLSGNGITRAGRHSTIRSNTLPSRRTLKNSRLVCKKDDVHVCIMCLRAIMNYQYGFNMVMSHPHAVNEIALSLNNKNPRTKALVLELLAAVCLVRGGHEIILSAFDNFKEVCIETQRFERLMEYFKNEDNNIDFMVACMQFINIVVHSVEDMNFRVHLQFDFTKLCLDDYLDKLKHTESDKLQVQIQAYLDNVFDVGALLEDAETKNAALERVEELEENMSH
;
A
#
# COMPACT_ATOMS: atom_id res chain seq x y z
N MET A 1 22.68 -1.02 17.49
CA MET A 1 21.44 -1.68 17.95
C MET A 1 20.15 -0.90 17.66
N ASN A 2 20.16 0.32 17.07
CA ASN A 2 18.95 1.10 16.75
C ASN A 2 17.93 1.19 17.90
N LEU A 3 18.41 1.52 19.10
CA LEU A 3 17.61 1.49 20.32
C LEU A 3 16.85 2.81 20.50
N PRO A 4 15.57 2.76 20.93
CA PRO A 4 14.86 3.94 21.42
C PRO A 4 15.62 4.63 22.58
N PRO A 5 15.52 5.97 22.74
CA PRO A 5 16.27 6.71 23.77
C PRO A 5 16.03 6.24 25.20
N ASP A 6 14.80 5.81 25.53
CA ASP A 6 14.42 5.27 26.84
C ASP A 6 15.13 3.95 27.15
N LYS A 7 15.17 3.03 26.17
CA LYS A 7 15.88 1.74 26.29
C LYS A 7 17.39 1.92 26.36
N ALA A 8 17.94 2.87 25.58
CA ALA A 8 19.35 3.23 25.66
C ALA A 8 19.72 3.81 27.04
N ARG A 9 18.84 4.64 27.63
CA ARG A 9 19.04 5.18 28.99
C ARG A 9 19.06 4.07 30.04
N LEU A 10 18.17 3.08 29.94
CA LEU A 10 18.15 1.91 30.82
C LEU A 10 19.46 1.12 30.75
N LEU A 11 19.94 0.82 29.53
CA LEU A 11 21.18 0.06 29.34
C LEU A 11 22.43 0.81 29.84
N ARG A 12 22.42 2.16 29.81
CA ARG A 12 23.52 2.96 30.39
C ARG A 12 23.64 2.79 31.90
N GLN A 13 22.57 2.42 32.60
CA GLN A 13 22.55 2.20 34.05
C GLN A 13 23.11 0.84 34.47
N TYR A 14 23.44 -0.05 33.52
CA TYR A 14 24.03 -1.34 33.84
C TYR A 14 25.39 -1.17 34.52
N ASP A 15 25.73 -2.12 35.39
CA ASP A 15 27.05 -2.25 35.98
C ASP A 15 28.10 -2.61 34.91
N ASN A 16 29.37 -2.41 35.25
CA ASN A 16 30.47 -2.56 34.30
C ASN A 16 30.65 -4.02 33.84
N GLU A 17 30.34 -5.00 34.68
CA GLU A 17 30.47 -6.42 34.35
C GLU A 17 29.46 -6.79 33.25
N LYS A 18 28.19 -6.44 33.42
CA LYS A 18 27.18 -6.63 32.37
C LYS A 18 27.52 -5.88 31.09
N LYS A 19 27.98 -4.62 31.19
CA LYS A 19 28.39 -3.87 29.99
C LYS A 19 29.51 -4.57 29.22
N TRP A 20 30.48 -5.15 29.94
CA TRP A 20 31.57 -5.90 29.34
C TRP A 20 31.08 -7.20 28.68
N GLU A 21 30.17 -7.93 29.33
CA GLU A 21 29.51 -9.12 28.77
C GLU A 21 28.81 -8.79 27.44
N LEU A 22 28.05 -7.68 27.38
CA LEU A 22 27.40 -7.21 26.15
C LEU A 22 28.40 -6.93 25.02
N ILE A 23 29.58 -6.38 25.32
CA ILE A 23 30.62 -6.12 24.32
C ILE A 23 31.19 -7.44 23.80
N CYS A 24 31.51 -8.37 24.69
CA CYS A 24 32.03 -9.69 24.31
C CYS A 24 31.03 -10.48 23.44
N ASP A 25 29.74 -10.44 23.78
CA ASP A 25 28.69 -11.08 22.97
C ASP A 25 28.57 -10.45 21.59
N GLN A 26 28.69 -9.11 21.50
CA GLN A 26 28.64 -8.39 20.23
C GLN A 26 29.83 -8.71 19.32
N GLU A 27 31.02 -8.95 19.87
CA GLU A 27 32.20 -9.36 19.10
C GLU A 27 32.12 -10.83 18.62
N ARG A 28 31.48 -11.70 19.41
CA ARG A 28 31.23 -13.10 19.04
C ARG A 28 30.18 -13.24 17.94
N PHE A 29 29.26 -12.29 17.84
CA PHE A 29 28.19 -12.32 16.86
C PHE A 29 28.70 -12.11 15.43
N GLN A 30 28.48 -13.11 14.56
CA GLN A 30 28.79 -13.01 13.14
C GLN A 30 27.52 -13.02 12.30
N VAL A 31 27.44 -12.09 11.35
CA VAL A 31 26.35 -12.06 10.38
C VAL A 31 26.47 -13.25 9.43
N LYS A 32 25.35 -13.96 9.22
CA LYS A 32 25.30 -15.16 8.36
C LYS A 32 25.68 -14.89 6.91
N ASN A 33 25.09 -13.85 6.29
CA ASN A 33 25.32 -13.49 4.90
C ASN A 33 25.33 -11.97 4.70
N PRO A 34 26.15 -11.43 3.79
CA PRO A 34 26.10 -10.03 3.40
C PRO A 34 24.85 -9.70 2.55
N PRO A 35 24.41 -8.42 2.47
CA PRO A 35 23.23 -8.00 1.72
C PRO A 35 23.18 -8.46 0.27
N HIS A 36 24.30 -8.35 -0.46
CA HIS A 36 24.37 -8.67 -1.89
C HIS A 36 24.01 -10.13 -2.21
N THR A 37 24.21 -11.07 -1.27
CA THR A 37 23.81 -12.48 -1.43
C THR A 37 22.31 -12.63 -1.62
N TYR A 38 21.50 -11.87 -0.87
CA TYR A 38 20.04 -11.88 -1.00
C TYR A 38 19.60 -11.18 -2.27
N LEU A 39 20.23 -10.04 -2.58
CA LEU A 39 19.91 -9.22 -3.75
C LEU A 39 20.19 -9.94 -5.07
N GLN A 40 21.29 -10.69 -5.16
CA GLN A 40 21.58 -11.51 -6.33
C GLN A 40 20.50 -12.57 -6.57
N LYS A 41 19.98 -13.20 -5.52
CA LYS A 41 18.88 -14.17 -5.64
C LYS A 41 17.59 -13.49 -6.10
N LEU A 42 17.21 -12.36 -5.50
CA LEU A 42 16.02 -11.59 -5.89
C LEU A 42 16.09 -11.12 -7.35
N ARG A 43 17.20 -10.52 -7.76
CA ARG A 43 17.45 -10.14 -9.16
C ARG A 43 17.36 -11.35 -10.11
N SER A 44 17.83 -12.52 -9.67
CA SER A 44 17.73 -13.75 -10.47
C SER A 44 16.29 -14.26 -10.67
N TYR A 45 15.35 -13.84 -9.81
CA TYR A 45 13.92 -14.15 -9.93
C TYR A 45 13.22 -13.19 -10.91
N LEU A 46 13.73 -11.97 -11.02
CA LEU A 46 13.21 -10.92 -11.90
C LEU A 46 13.70 -11.02 -13.36
N ASP A 47 14.80 -11.73 -13.61
CA ASP A 47 15.42 -11.84 -14.95
C ASP A 47 14.47 -12.49 -16.00
N PRO A 48 14.00 -11.71 -17.00
CA PRO A 48 13.06 -12.19 -18.01
C PRO A 48 13.69 -13.15 -19.02
N ALA A 49 15.02 -13.16 -19.16
CA ALA A 49 15.75 -14.05 -20.06
C ALA A 49 15.69 -15.52 -19.59
N VAL A 50 15.43 -15.75 -18.29
CA VAL A 50 15.42 -17.09 -17.68
C VAL A 50 14.24 -17.92 -18.17
N THR A 51 14.52 -19.09 -18.75
CA THR A 51 13.47 -20.02 -19.19
C THR A 51 12.51 -20.39 -18.05
N ARG A 52 11.22 -20.62 -18.35
CA ARG A 52 10.21 -20.89 -17.32
C ARG A 52 10.56 -22.08 -16.40
N LYS A 53 11.21 -23.11 -16.95
CA LYS A 53 11.71 -24.27 -16.18
C LYS A 53 12.79 -23.86 -15.16
N LYS A 54 13.74 -23.02 -15.58
CA LYS A 54 14.79 -22.49 -14.69
C LYS A 54 14.20 -21.53 -13.66
N PHE A 55 13.29 -20.64 -14.07
CA PHE A 55 12.57 -19.74 -13.16
C PHE A 55 11.87 -20.51 -12.05
N ARG A 56 11.04 -21.52 -12.39
CA ARG A 56 10.32 -22.34 -11.39
C ARG A 56 11.25 -22.99 -10.35
N ARG A 57 12.45 -23.42 -10.78
CA ARG A 57 13.46 -23.97 -9.87
C ARG A 57 14.06 -22.90 -8.96
N ARG A 58 14.40 -21.72 -9.51
CA ARG A 58 14.95 -20.60 -8.73
C ARG A 58 13.99 -20.11 -7.66
N VAL A 59 12.72 -19.91 -8.01
CA VAL A 59 11.71 -19.40 -7.07
C VAL A 59 11.15 -20.48 -6.14
N GLN A 60 11.63 -21.72 -6.19
CA GLN A 60 11.14 -22.76 -5.28
C GLN A 60 11.39 -22.38 -3.81
N GLU A 61 12.57 -21.83 -3.53
CA GLU A 61 13.01 -21.40 -2.20
C GLU A 61 12.85 -19.89 -1.95
N SER A 62 12.15 -19.15 -2.83
CA SER A 62 12.03 -17.69 -2.74
C SER A 62 11.52 -17.22 -1.38
N THR A 63 10.47 -17.86 -0.87
CA THR A 63 9.88 -17.53 0.44
C THR A 63 10.87 -17.70 1.58
N GLN A 64 11.72 -18.73 1.53
CA GLN A 64 12.74 -18.96 2.56
C GLN A 64 13.84 -17.90 2.49
N VAL A 65 14.28 -17.55 1.28
CA VAL A 65 15.27 -16.48 1.06
C VAL A 65 14.74 -15.14 1.59
N LEU A 66 13.47 -14.82 1.32
CA LEU A 66 12.81 -13.62 1.82
C LEU A 66 12.70 -13.62 3.34
N ARG A 67 12.36 -14.76 3.98
CA ARG A 67 12.31 -14.86 5.45
C ARG A 67 13.68 -14.65 6.08
N GLU A 68 14.73 -15.21 5.50
CA GLU A 68 16.10 -14.98 5.98
C GLU A 68 16.54 -13.52 5.77
N LEU A 69 16.09 -12.88 4.68
CA LEU A 69 16.31 -11.46 4.45
C LEU A 69 15.56 -10.60 5.48
N GLU A 70 14.28 -10.89 5.76
CA GLU A 70 13.48 -10.20 6.79
C GLU A 70 14.18 -10.26 8.15
N ILE A 71 14.61 -11.46 8.55
CA ILE A 71 15.31 -11.67 9.82
C ILE A 71 16.60 -10.83 9.82
N SER A 72 17.38 -10.89 8.73
CA SER A 72 18.62 -10.13 8.62
C SER A 72 18.40 -8.62 8.72
N LEU A 73 17.36 -8.07 8.07
CA LEU A 73 17.00 -6.66 8.14
C LEU A 73 16.58 -6.25 9.57
N ARG A 74 15.88 -7.12 10.29
CA ARG A 74 15.33 -6.82 11.61
C ARG A 74 16.32 -7.03 12.75
N THR A 75 17.20 -8.03 12.67
CA THR A 75 18.01 -8.47 13.82
C THR A 75 19.50 -8.21 13.68
N ASN A 76 20.04 -7.96 12.48
CA ASN A 76 21.45 -7.60 12.34
C ASN A 76 21.73 -6.18 12.85
N HIS A 77 23.01 -5.85 12.99
CA HIS A 77 23.44 -4.50 13.30
C HIS A 77 22.99 -3.52 12.20
N ILE A 78 22.71 -2.27 12.59
CA ILE A 78 22.16 -1.24 11.68
C ILE A 78 23.06 -0.92 10.48
N GLY A 79 24.37 -1.18 10.59
CA GLY A 79 25.32 -1.08 9.47
C GLY A 79 24.96 -2.02 8.32
N TRP A 80 24.43 -3.22 8.60
CA TRP A 80 23.96 -4.17 7.60
C TRP A 80 22.78 -3.61 6.79
N VAL A 81 21.83 -2.96 7.48
CA VAL A 81 20.67 -2.31 6.84
C VAL A 81 21.13 -1.12 5.99
N ARG A 82 22.08 -0.31 6.49
CA ARG A 82 22.69 0.78 5.70
C ARG A 82 23.39 0.26 4.45
N GLU A 83 24.14 -0.84 4.56
CA GLU A 83 24.79 -1.48 3.42
C GLU A 83 23.74 -2.00 2.42
N PHE A 84 22.67 -2.65 2.88
CA PHE A 84 21.57 -3.10 2.02
C PHE A 84 20.93 -1.94 1.23
N LEU A 85 20.75 -0.77 1.87
CA LEU A 85 20.07 0.40 1.30
C LEU A 85 20.99 1.35 0.51
N ASN A 86 22.30 1.13 0.48
CA ASN A 86 23.24 2.06 -0.17
C ASN A 86 23.11 2.05 -1.70
N GLU A 87 23.80 3.01 -2.34
CA GLU A 87 23.81 3.17 -3.81
C GLU A 87 24.40 1.97 -4.58
N ASP A 88 25.29 1.18 -3.96
CA ASP A 88 25.90 0.02 -4.59
C ASP A 88 24.92 -1.16 -4.66
N ASN A 89 24.21 -1.40 -3.56
CA ASN A 89 23.30 -2.53 -3.42
C ASN A 89 21.90 -2.22 -3.96
N LYS A 90 21.41 -0.99 -3.77
CA LYS A 90 20.05 -0.56 -4.14
C LYS A 90 18.99 -1.53 -3.68
N GLY A 91 19.11 -1.98 -2.43
CA GLY A 91 18.29 -3.09 -1.92
C GLY A 91 16.80 -2.76 -1.84
N LEU A 92 16.45 -1.49 -1.60
CA LEU A 92 15.06 -1.03 -1.62
C LEU A 92 14.44 -1.20 -3.01
N ASP A 93 15.11 -0.72 -4.06
CA ASP A 93 14.64 -0.81 -5.44
C ASP A 93 14.36 -2.26 -5.85
N VAL A 94 15.31 -3.16 -5.58
CA VAL A 94 15.20 -4.60 -5.90
C VAL A 94 14.04 -5.26 -5.13
N LEU A 95 13.85 -4.88 -3.85
CA LEU A 95 12.78 -5.41 -3.03
C LEU A 95 11.40 -4.94 -3.52
N VAL A 96 11.27 -3.66 -3.86
CA VAL A 96 10.03 -3.07 -4.39
C VAL A 96 9.71 -3.64 -5.78
N GLU A 97 10.71 -3.80 -6.65
CA GLU A 97 10.53 -4.44 -7.97
C GLU A 97 10.07 -5.90 -7.83
N TYR A 98 10.64 -6.64 -6.87
CA TYR A 98 10.20 -8.02 -6.59
C TYR A 98 8.78 -8.07 -6.03
N LEU A 99 8.42 -7.16 -5.11
CA LEU A 99 7.06 -7.05 -4.58
C LEU A 99 6.06 -6.80 -5.72
N SER A 100 6.33 -5.80 -6.56
CA SER A 100 5.52 -5.46 -7.74
C SER A 100 5.35 -6.67 -8.66
N PHE A 101 6.43 -7.38 -8.98
CA PHE A 101 6.38 -8.62 -9.75
C PHE A 101 5.53 -9.71 -9.08
N ALA A 102 5.69 -9.91 -7.76
CA ALA A 102 4.98 -10.95 -7.02
C ALA A 102 3.47 -10.70 -6.94
N GLN A 103 3.03 -9.44 -6.87
CA GLN A 103 1.62 -9.07 -6.78
C GLN A 103 0.97 -8.72 -8.13
N TYR A 104 1.75 -8.59 -9.20
CA TYR A 104 1.29 -8.28 -10.55
C TYR A 104 0.04 -9.05 -10.98
N ALA A 105 0.00 -10.37 -10.74
CA ALA A 105 -1.16 -11.17 -11.11
C ALA A 105 -2.41 -10.89 -10.29
N VAL A 106 -2.27 -10.55 -9.01
CA VAL A 106 -3.41 -10.27 -8.12
C VAL A 106 -4.12 -8.98 -8.55
N THR A 107 -3.34 -7.97 -8.93
CA THR A 107 -3.85 -6.69 -9.41
C THR A 107 -4.62 -6.83 -10.72
N PHE A 108 -4.25 -7.76 -11.61
CA PHE A 108 -4.94 -7.99 -12.89
C PHE A 108 -6.09 -9.01 -12.81
N ASP A 109 -5.98 -10.03 -11.95
CA ASP A 109 -7.02 -11.06 -11.81
C ASP A 109 -8.17 -10.62 -10.89
N GLY A 110 -8.07 -9.43 -10.28
CA GLY A 110 -9.08 -8.85 -9.38
C GLY A 110 -10.48 -8.63 -9.98
N ASP A 111 -10.63 -8.82 -11.30
CA ASP A 111 -11.91 -8.77 -12.03
C ASP A 111 -12.47 -10.15 -12.41
N CYS A 112 -11.74 -11.24 -12.11
CA CYS A 112 -12.15 -12.58 -12.52
C CYS A 112 -12.19 -13.52 -11.31
N VAL A 113 -13.40 -13.98 -10.99
CA VAL A 113 -13.76 -15.01 -10.01
C VAL A 113 -14.20 -14.48 -8.64
N GLU A 114 -15.44 -14.01 -8.60
CA GLU A 114 -16.42 -14.53 -7.63
C GLU A 114 -17.49 -15.32 -8.39
N ASN A 115 -17.34 -16.65 -8.36
CA ASN A 115 -18.39 -17.68 -8.30
C ASN A 115 -17.99 -18.97 -9.03
N ASN A 116 -18.09 -20.05 -8.25
CA ASN A 116 -18.13 -21.46 -8.61
C ASN A 116 -16.79 -22.24 -8.72
N PRO A 117 -16.48 -23.12 -7.74
CA PRO A 117 -15.39 -24.10 -7.82
C PRO A 117 -15.72 -25.38 -8.61
N ASP A 118 -16.95 -25.56 -9.12
CA ASP A 118 -17.35 -26.82 -9.77
C ASP A 118 -18.08 -26.58 -11.10
N ALA A 119 -17.33 -26.61 -12.21
CA ALA A 119 -17.89 -26.90 -13.53
C ALA A 119 -16.84 -27.66 -14.37
N PRO A 120 -17.14 -28.89 -14.82
CA PRO A 120 -16.22 -29.63 -15.67
C PRO A 120 -16.14 -28.97 -17.04
N MET A 121 -14.93 -28.86 -17.55
CA MET A 121 -14.57 -28.20 -18.80
C MET A 121 -15.19 -28.93 -20.00
N ASP A 122 -16.35 -28.47 -20.49
CA ASP A 122 -16.96 -29.01 -21.70
C ASP A 122 -16.39 -28.33 -22.95
N LYS A 123 -15.85 -29.16 -23.85
CA LYS A 123 -15.23 -28.76 -25.12
C LYS A 123 -16.31 -28.73 -26.19
N SER A 124 -17.04 -27.62 -26.36
CA SER A 124 -17.65 -27.29 -27.65
C SER A 124 -18.32 -25.91 -27.67
N LYS A 125 -17.68 -24.93 -28.32
CA LYS A 125 -18.36 -24.02 -29.28
C LYS A 125 -17.35 -23.13 -30.02
N PRO A 126 -17.36 -23.12 -31.37
CA PRO A 126 -16.57 -22.19 -32.18
C PRO A 126 -17.21 -20.81 -32.24
N TRP A 127 -16.37 -19.77 -32.33
CA TRP A 127 -16.74 -18.37 -32.49
C TRP A 127 -17.68 -18.08 -33.68
N SER A 128 -18.80 -17.42 -33.41
CA SER A 128 -19.56 -16.68 -34.41
C SER A 128 -18.88 -15.32 -34.64
N ARG A 129 -18.31 -15.12 -35.83
CA ARG A 129 -17.93 -13.80 -36.37
C ARG A 129 -18.99 -13.38 -37.37
N SER A 130 -19.58 -12.19 -37.18
CA SER A 130 -20.43 -11.55 -38.18
C SER A 130 -19.62 -11.11 -39.40
N ILE A 131 -20.28 -11.25 -40.54
CA ILE A 131 -19.89 -10.94 -41.93
C ILE A 131 -20.24 -9.47 -42.25
N GLU A 132 -19.70 -8.99 -43.38
CA GLU A 132 -19.93 -7.75 -44.16
C GLU A 132 -18.72 -6.79 -44.08
N ASP A 133 -17.97 -6.45 -45.14
CA ASP A 133 -18.23 -6.45 -46.58
C ASP A 133 -16.97 -6.67 -47.44
N LEU A 134 -17.17 -7.31 -48.59
CA LEU A 134 -16.22 -7.53 -49.69
C LEU A 134 -16.64 -6.67 -50.90
N HIS A 135 -15.76 -5.79 -51.39
CA HIS A 135 -15.58 -5.37 -52.79
C HIS A 135 -14.20 -4.67 -52.83
N GLY A 136 -13.26 -4.83 -53.75
CA GLY A 136 -13.08 -5.57 -55.00
C GLY A 136 -11.67 -5.18 -55.50
N GLY A 137 -10.93 -6.09 -56.11
CA GLY A 137 -9.50 -5.90 -56.44
C GLY A 137 -9.21 -5.02 -57.66
N GLY A 138 -7.93 -4.63 -57.81
CA GLY A 138 -7.40 -4.10 -59.07
C GLY A 138 -6.24 -3.10 -58.93
N THR A 139 -5.01 -3.57 -59.16
CA THR A 139 -3.90 -2.93 -59.91
C THR A 139 -3.65 -1.40 -59.86
N LEU A 140 -2.42 -1.05 -59.46
CA LEU A 140 -1.63 0.18 -59.74
C LEU A 140 -1.75 0.70 -61.20
N PRO A 141 -1.41 1.98 -61.54
CA PRO A 141 -0.26 2.73 -61.03
C PRO A 141 -0.38 4.26 -60.79
N SER A 142 0.76 4.81 -60.38
CA SER A 142 1.21 6.13 -59.92
C SER A 142 0.98 7.41 -60.75
N SER A 143 0.88 8.56 -60.07
CA SER A 143 1.49 9.87 -60.40
C SER A 143 1.41 10.80 -59.16
N LEU A 144 2.49 11.15 -58.47
CA LEU A 144 3.45 12.26 -58.67
C LEU A 144 2.85 13.69 -58.74
N SER A 145 2.89 14.41 -57.60
CA SER A 145 3.35 15.81 -57.40
C SER A 145 2.90 16.26 -55.99
N GLY A 146 3.65 16.94 -55.12
CA GLY A 146 4.96 17.54 -55.18
C GLY A 146 5.46 18.00 -53.79
N ASN A 147 6.77 18.28 -53.76
CA ASN A 147 7.57 19.17 -52.92
C ASN A 147 7.56 19.12 -51.37
N GLY A 148 8.78 19.14 -50.81
CA GLY A 148 9.08 19.95 -49.62
C GLY A 148 10.04 19.33 -48.60
N ILE A 149 11.33 19.63 -48.71
CA ILE A 149 12.39 19.34 -47.74
C ILE A 149 12.16 20.17 -46.45
N THR A 150 12.33 19.58 -45.26
CA THR A 150 13.24 20.03 -44.16
C THR A 150 12.99 19.28 -42.85
N ARG A 151 14.03 19.28 -42.03
CA ARG A 151 14.38 18.42 -40.91
C ARG A 151 14.35 19.26 -39.63
N ALA A 152 13.60 18.87 -38.59
CA ALA A 152 13.95 19.07 -37.18
C ALA A 152 12.86 18.58 -36.20
N GLY A 153 13.31 17.84 -35.18
CA GLY A 153 12.84 17.92 -33.80
C GLY A 153 11.39 17.51 -33.49
N ARG A 154 11.18 16.24 -33.13
CA ARG A 154 10.06 15.88 -32.25
C ARG A 154 10.57 15.05 -31.08
N HIS A 155 10.28 15.60 -29.91
CA HIS A 155 10.61 15.13 -28.59
C HIS A 155 10.21 13.67 -28.39
N SER A 156 11.14 12.91 -27.80
CA SER A 156 10.90 11.57 -27.27
C SER A 156 9.96 11.68 -26.07
N THR A 157 8.68 11.34 -26.27
CA THR A 157 7.81 10.90 -25.19
C THR A 157 7.82 9.38 -25.20
N ILE A 158 8.62 8.80 -24.30
CA ILE A 158 8.61 7.37 -24.00
C ILE A 158 7.23 7.05 -23.42
N ARG A 159 6.29 6.65 -24.28
CA ARG A 159 5.08 5.94 -23.86
C ARG A 159 5.45 4.47 -23.66
N SER A 160 5.70 4.09 -22.41
CA SER A 160 5.86 2.70 -21.99
C SER A 160 4.50 1.97 -21.97
N ASN A 161 3.85 1.84 -23.12
CA ASN A 161 2.62 1.03 -23.29
C ASN A 161 2.96 -0.36 -23.84
N THR A 162 3.88 -1.08 -23.20
CA THR A 162 4.02 -2.52 -23.48
C THR A 162 2.95 -3.27 -22.70
N LEU A 163 1.98 -3.86 -23.40
CA LEU A 163 1.00 -4.77 -22.82
C LEU A 163 1.68 -5.78 -21.87
N PRO A 164 0.99 -6.22 -20.81
CA PRO A 164 1.46 -7.27 -19.91
C PRO A 164 2.05 -8.44 -20.68
N SER A 165 3.34 -8.72 -20.46
CA SER A 165 3.92 -9.95 -21.01
C SER A 165 3.18 -11.13 -20.40
N ARG A 166 2.42 -11.86 -21.22
CA ARG A 166 1.65 -13.06 -20.81
C ARG A 166 2.52 -14.07 -20.06
N ARG A 167 3.84 -14.04 -20.29
CA ARG A 167 4.84 -14.84 -19.57
C ARG A 167 5.07 -14.34 -18.14
N THR A 168 5.27 -13.03 -17.94
CA THR A 168 5.43 -12.41 -16.63
C THR A 168 4.21 -12.64 -15.76
N LEU A 169 3.00 -12.45 -16.31
CA LEU A 169 1.75 -12.71 -15.59
C LEU A 169 1.65 -14.17 -15.09
N LYS A 170 2.00 -15.14 -15.94
CA LYS A 170 2.03 -16.57 -15.55
C LYS A 170 3.06 -16.90 -14.49
N ASN A 171 4.19 -16.19 -14.47
CA ASN A 171 5.23 -16.38 -13.47
C ASN A 171 4.85 -15.71 -12.14
N SER A 172 4.25 -14.52 -12.19
CA SER A 172 3.70 -13.82 -11.03
C SER A 172 2.63 -14.68 -10.33
N ARG A 173 1.69 -15.29 -11.08
CA ARG A 173 0.69 -16.24 -10.54
C ARG A 173 1.27 -17.42 -9.74
N LEU A 174 2.52 -17.80 -10.01
CA LEU A 174 3.20 -18.86 -9.27
C LEU A 174 3.69 -18.36 -7.90
N VAL A 175 4.15 -17.12 -7.84
CA VAL A 175 4.74 -16.50 -6.65
C VAL A 175 3.67 -15.88 -5.76
N CYS A 176 2.61 -15.29 -6.32
CA CYS A 176 1.54 -14.65 -5.56
C CYS A 176 0.77 -15.59 -4.62
N LYS A 177 0.80 -16.90 -4.90
CA LYS A 177 0.19 -17.95 -4.08
C LYS A 177 1.04 -18.33 -2.86
N LYS A 178 2.25 -17.80 -2.77
CA LYS A 178 3.17 -18.01 -1.64
C LYS A 178 3.09 -16.84 -0.68
N ASP A 179 3.73 -16.98 0.47
CA ASP A 179 3.86 -15.89 1.45
C ASP A 179 4.85 -14.80 1.03
N ASP A 180 5.40 -14.85 -0.19
CA ASP A 180 6.43 -13.94 -0.67
C ASP A 180 6.01 -12.47 -0.54
N VAL A 181 4.77 -12.13 -0.91
CA VAL A 181 4.22 -10.77 -0.77
C VAL A 181 4.20 -10.35 0.70
N HIS A 182 3.66 -11.19 1.58
CA HIS A 182 3.59 -10.92 3.02
C HIS A 182 4.99 -10.66 3.61
N VAL A 183 5.97 -11.52 3.27
CA VAL A 183 7.33 -11.39 3.79
C VAL A 183 8.04 -10.16 3.22
N CYS A 184 7.76 -9.75 1.97
CA CYS A 184 8.26 -8.47 1.45
C CYS A 184 7.74 -7.28 2.25
N ILE A 185 6.45 -7.29 2.64
CA ILE A 185 5.89 -6.25 3.53
C ILE A 185 6.56 -6.28 4.91
N MET A 186 6.87 -7.46 5.46
CA MET A 186 7.66 -7.56 6.70
C MET A 186 9.08 -6.99 6.55
N CYS A 187 9.75 -7.20 5.41
CA CYS A 187 11.04 -6.58 5.11
C CYS A 187 10.94 -5.05 5.07
N LEU A 188 9.91 -4.50 4.42
CA LEU A 188 9.66 -3.06 4.38
C LEU A 188 9.37 -2.50 5.78
N ARG A 189 8.61 -3.23 6.62
CA ARG A 189 8.42 -2.87 8.03
C ARG A 189 9.74 -2.79 8.79
N ALA A 190 10.63 -3.75 8.59
CA ALA A 190 11.95 -3.74 9.23
C ALA A 190 12.80 -2.55 8.77
N ILE A 191 12.76 -2.21 7.48
CA ILE A 191 13.43 -1.02 6.91
C ILE A 191 12.86 0.27 7.50
N MET A 192 11.53 0.38 7.59
CA MET A 192 10.81 1.54 8.12
C MET A 192 11.03 1.75 9.64
N ASN A 193 11.41 0.71 10.38
CA ASN A 193 11.82 0.85 11.78
C ASN A 193 13.18 1.56 11.95
N TYR A 194 13.93 1.77 10.85
CA TYR A 194 15.13 2.60 10.84
C TYR A 194 14.81 3.97 10.22
N GLN A 195 15.02 5.05 10.97
CA GLN A 195 14.68 6.42 10.54
C GLN A 195 15.15 6.79 9.12
N TYR A 196 16.38 6.44 8.76
CA TYR A 196 16.88 6.69 7.39
C TYR A 196 16.18 5.82 6.35
N GLY A 197 15.93 4.54 6.66
CA GLY A 197 15.17 3.64 5.80
C GLY A 197 13.73 4.08 5.60
N PHE A 198 13.08 4.60 6.65
CA PHE A 198 11.75 5.21 6.59
C PHE A 198 11.71 6.38 5.59
N ASN A 199 12.65 7.31 5.69
CA ASN A 199 12.75 8.45 4.76
C ASN A 199 13.01 8.01 3.32
N MET A 200 13.83 6.96 3.12
CA MET A 200 14.05 6.38 1.79
C MET A 200 12.77 5.78 1.21
N VAL A 201 11.97 5.07 2.01
CA VAL A 201 10.67 4.51 1.57
C VAL A 201 9.71 5.62 1.18
N MET A 202 9.60 6.69 1.97
CA MET A 202 8.73 7.83 1.64
C MET A 202 9.17 8.57 0.38
N SER A 203 10.48 8.65 0.14
CA SER A 203 11.03 9.36 -1.03
C SER A 203 11.08 8.48 -2.29
N HIS A 204 10.90 7.17 -2.16
CA HIS A 204 10.97 6.23 -3.27
C HIS A 204 9.67 6.26 -4.10
N PRO A 205 9.73 6.48 -5.42
CA PRO A 205 8.58 6.81 -6.27
C PRO A 205 7.48 5.74 -6.31
N HIS A 206 7.83 4.47 -6.05
CA HIS A 206 6.89 3.36 -6.14
C HIS A 206 6.66 2.62 -4.82
N ALA A 207 7.41 2.94 -3.75
CA ALA A 207 7.42 2.05 -2.58
C ALA A 207 6.08 2.06 -1.85
N VAL A 208 5.54 3.25 -1.57
CA VAL A 208 4.25 3.39 -0.89
C VAL A 208 3.08 2.93 -1.78
N ASN A 209 3.14 3.19 -3.08
CA ASN A 209 2.13 2.71 -4.04
C ASN A 209 2.08 1.18 -4.07
N GLU A 210 3.23 0.51 -4.11
CA GLU A 210 3.29 -0.96 -4.11
C GLU A 210 2.86 -1.55 -2.75
N ILE A 211 3.13 -0.86 -1.63
CA ILE A 211 2.57 -1.23 -0.31
C ILE A 211 1.03 -1.12 -0.35
N ALA A 212 0.48 -0.04 -0.89
CA ALA A 212 -0.97 0.13 -1.01
C ALA A 212 -1.61 -0.96 -1.90
N LEU A 213 -1.00 -1.28 -3.05
CA LEU A 213 -1.46 -2.36 -3.93
C LEU A 213 -1.44 -3.74 -3.26
N SER A 214 -0.56 -3.97 -2.27
CA SER A 214 -0.55 -5.20 -1.47
C SER A 214 -1.81 -5.40 -0.62
N LEU A 215 -2.66 -4.38 -0.46
CA LEU A 215 -3.98 -4.51 0.18
C LEU A 215 -4.88 -5.51 -0.56
N ASN A 216 -4.68 -5.73 -1.86
CA ASN A 216 -5.41 -6.75 -2.63
C ASN A 216 -5.03 -8.19 -2.27
N ASN A 217 -4.04 -8.41 -1.40
CA ASN A 217 -3.67 -9.76 -0.96
C ASN A 217 -4.82 -10.41 -0.16
N LYS A 218 -5.14 -11.66 -0.46
CA LYS A 218 -6.27 -12.38 0.19
C LYS A 218 -6.09 -12.57 1.70
N ASN A 219 -4.85 -12.63 2.18
CA ASN A 219 -4.58 -12.89 3.59
C ASN A 219 -4.89 -11.65 4.45
N PRO A 220 -5.85 -11.71 5.40
CA PRO A 220 -6.20 -10.57 6.25
C PRO A 220 -5.03 -10.10 7.12
N ARG A 221 -4.11 -11.00 7.51
CA ARG A 221 -2.89 -10.63 8.23
C ARG A 221 -1.97 -9.72 7.39
N THR A 222 -1.91 -9.95 6.07
CA THR A 222 -1.15 -9.08 5.16
C THR A 222 -1.83 -7.73 5.04
N LYS A 223 -3.16 -7.70 4.89
CA LYS A 223 -3.92 -6.46 4.82
C LYS A 223 -3.75 -5.60 6.08
N ALA A 224 -3.85 -6.22 7.27
CA ALA A 224 -3.64 -5.55 8.55
C ALA A 224 -2.24 -4.90 8.61
N LEU A 225 -1.21 -5.67 8.25
CA LEU A 225 0.17 -5.17 8.23
C LEU A 225 0.35 -4.01 7.24
N VAL A 226 -0.23 -4.10 6.04
CA VAL A 226 -0.21 -3.03 5.05
C VAL A 226 -0.83 -1.75 5.63
N LEU A 227 -2.00 -1.86 6.26
CA LEU A 227 -2.70 -0.73 6.86
C LEU A 227 -1.92 -0.10 8.02
N GLU A 228 -1.27 -0.91 8.87
CA GLU A 228 -0.36 -0.40 9.91
C GLU A 228 0.79 0.42 9.33
N LEU A 229 1.40 -0.05 8.24
CA LEU A 229 2.51 0.66 7.57
C LEU A 229 2.03 1.97 6.94
N LEU A 230 0.90 1.94 6.25
CA LEU A 230 0.31 3.13 5.61
C LEU A 230 -0.13 4.16 6.66
N ALA A 231 -0.71 3.72 7.77
CA ALA A 231 -1.06 4.59 8.91
C ALA A 231 0.18 5.28 9.50
N ALA A 232 1.29 4.55 9.67
CA ALA A 232 2.54 5.13 10.15
C ALA A 232 3.12 6.20 9.21
N VAL A 233 3.02 5.99 7.88
CA VAL A 233 3.40 7.01 6.89
C VAL A 233 2.44 8.19 6.92
N CYS A 234 1.13 7.95 7.05
CA CYS A 234 0.11 9.00 7.06
C CYS A 234 0.33 10.03 8.19
N LEU A 235 0.77 9.57 9.37
CA LEU A 235 0.94 10.40 10.57
C LEU A 235 2.17 11.32 10.55
N VAL A 236 3.14 11.11 9.65
CA VAL A 236 4.32 11.98 9.59
C VAL A 236 4.09 13.19 8.69
N ARG A 237 4.84 14.26 8.91
CA ARG A 237 4.75 15.49 8.12
C ARG A 237 4.95 15.21 6.62
N GLY A 238 4.01 15.64 5.80
CA GLY A 238 4.01 15.41 4.34
C GLY A 238 3.63 13.99 3.92
N GLY A 239 3.43 13.07 4.87
CA GLY A 239 3.05 11.69 4.58
C GLY A 239 1.60 11.53 4.16
N HIS A 240 0.70 12.40 4.63
CA HIS A 240 -0.72 12.38 4.25
C HIS A 240 -0.92 12.51 2.72
N GLU A 241 -0.25 13.47 2.08
CA GLU A 241 -0.29 13.65 0.62
C GLU A 241 0.22 12.42 -0.14
N ILE A 242 1.28 11.77 0.37
CA ILE A 242 1.83 10.54 -0.22
C ILE A 242 0.80 9.41 -0.15
N ILE A 243 0.10 9.26 0.98
CA ILE A 243 -0.94 8.23 1.14
C ILE A 243 -2.11 8.47 0.20
N LEU A 244 -2.61 9.71 0.10
CA LEU A 244 -3.69 10.03 -0.83
C LEU A 244 -3.27 9.77 -2.28
N SER A 245 -2.07 10.19 -2.68
CA SER A 245 -1.53 9.92 -4.01
C SER A 245 -1.37 8.41 -4.28
N ALA A 246 -0.98 7.62 -3.28
CA ALA A 246 -0.90 6.17 -3.40
C ALA A 246 -2.28 5.53 -3.61
N PHE A 247 -3.32 6.04 -2.95
CA PHE A 247 -4.70 5.56 -3.15
C PHE A 247 -5.35 6.09 -4.44
N ASP A 248 -4.94 7.25 -4.94
CA ASP A 248 -5.30 7.69 -6.30
C ASP A 248 -4.69 6.76 -7.36
N ASN A 249 -3.42 6.37 -7.18
CA ASN A 249 -2.79 5.35 -8.02
C ASN A 249 -3.50 3.98 -7.87
N PHE A 250 -3.86 3.59 -6.65
CA PHE A 250 -4.60 2.36 -6.40
C PHE A 250 -5.94 2.36 -7.15
N LYS A 251 -6.68 3.46 -7.09
CA LYS A 251 -7.94 3.67 -7.83
C LYS A 251 -7.74 3.47 -9.33
N GLU A 252 -6.73 4.11 -9.93
CA GLU A 252 -6.46 3.99 -11.37
C GLU A 252 -6.08 2.56 -11.77
N VAL A 253 -5.20 1.93 -10.99
CA VAL A 253 -4.65 0.59 -11.29
C VAL A 253 -5.69 -0.51 -11.06
N CYS A 254 -6.51 -0.39 -10.01
CA CYS A 254 -7.55 -1.36 -9.67
C CYS A 254 -8.92 -1.01 -10.27
N ILE A 255 -9.00 0.07 -11.05
CA ILE A 255 -10.19 0.55 -11.76
C ILE A 255 -11.36 0.77 -10.80
N GLU A 256 -11.10 1.43 -9.66
CA GLU A 256 -12.15 1.82 -8.72
C GLU A 256 -12.93 3.04 -9.24
N THR A 257 -14.21 3.11 -8.93
CA THR A 257 -15.04 4.27 -9.27
C THR A 257 -14.72 5.44 -8.33
N GLN A 258 -14.53 5.13 -7.05
CA GLN A 258 -14.19 6.06 -5.98
C GLN A 258 -12.94 5.59 -5.26
N ARG A 259 -12.15 6.53 -4.74
CA ARG A 259 -10.96 6.19 -3.94
C ARG A 259 -11.41 5.45 -2.67
N PHE A 260 -10.67 4.42 -2.26
CA PHE A 260 -10.95 3.58 -1.08
C PHE A 260 -12.12 2.60 -1.23
N GLU A 261 -12.64 2.39 -2.43
CA GLU A 261 -13.78 1.51 -2.66
C GLU A 261 -13.50 0.05 -2.25
N ARG A 262 -12.42 -0.56 -2.73
CA ARG A 262 -12.02 -1.93 -2.35
C ARG A 262 -11.60 -2.01 -0.88
N LEU A 263 -11.03 -0.95 -0.32
CA LEU A 263 -10.74 -0.92 1.12
C LEU A 263 -12.03 -1.10 1.92
N MET A 264 -13.09 -0.38 1.55
CA MET A 264 -14.39 -0.50 2.19
C MET A 264 -15.06 -1.84 1.92
N GLU A 265 -14.91 -2.40 0.72
CA GLU A 265 -15.37 -3.77 0.41
C GLU A 265 -14.69 -4.80 1.33
N TYR A 266 -13.36 -4.75 1.46
CA TYR A 266 -12.61 -5.65 2.34
C TYR A 266 -12.98 -5.49 3.80
N PHE A 267 -13.25 -4.26 4.25
CA PHE A 267 -13.65 -4.01 5.61
C PHE A 267 -15.05 -4.57 5.89
N LYS A 268 -16.00 -4.35 4.98
CA LYS A 268 -17.39 -4.78 5.14
C LYS A 268 -17.60 -6.29 5.06
N ASN A 269 -16.76 -6.97 4.28
CA ASN A 269 -16.88 -8.40 4.01
C ASN A 269 -16.07 -9.27 4.99
N GLU A 270 -15.37 -8.68 5.96
CA GLU A 270 -14.58 -9.41 6.95
C GLU A 270 -15.28 -9.41 8.32
N ASP A 271 -15.67 -10.60 8.78
CA ASP A 271 -16.28 -10.81 10.11
C ASP A 271 -15.38 -11.62 11.06
N ASN A 272 -14.32 -12.27 10.56
CA ASN A 272 -13.56 -13.25 11.33
C ASN A 272 -12.23 -12.70 11.86
N ASN A 273 -11.64 -11.73 11.16
CA ASN A 273 -10.32 -11.20 11.50
C ASN A 273 -10.39 -9.83 12.19
N ILE A 274 -10.59 -9.85 13.51
CA ILE A 274 -10.65 -8.64 14.35
C ILE A 274 -9.39 -7.77 14.22
N ASP A 275 -8.20 -8.36 14.13
CA ASP A 275 -6.95 -7.57 14.02
C ASP A 275 -6.91 -6.75 12.73
N PHE A 276 -7.38 -7.30 11.60
CA PHE A 276 -7.54 -6.55 10.36
C PHE A 276 -8.60 -5.44 10.49
N MET A 277 -9.76 -5.75 11.08
CA MET A 277 -10.82 -4.76 11.26
C MET A 277 -10.35 -3.58 12.12
N VAL A 278 -9.60 -3.85 13.19
CA VAL A 278 -8.97 -2.83 14.05
C VAL A 278 -7.98 -1.99 13.24
N ALA A 279 -7.07 -2.62 12.49
CA ALA A 279 -6.10 -1.89 11.67
C ALA A 279 -6.78 -1.05 10.57
N CYS A 280 -7.86 -1.56 9.98
CA CYS A 280 -8.65 -0.85 8.96
C CYS A 280 -9.35 0.37 9.54
N MET A 281 -10.07 0.19 10.65
CA MET A 281 -10.74 1.30 11.32
C MET A 281 -9.72 2.36 11.81
N GLN A 282 -8.60 1.92 12.38
CA GLN A 282 -7.52 2.81 12.79
C GLN A 282 -6.95 3.61 11.61
N PHE A 283 -6.73 2.97 10.46
CA PHE A 283 -6.26 3.65 9.25
C PHE A 283 -7.28 4.70 8.77
N ILE A 284 -8.57 4.37 8.74
CA ILE A 284 -9.65 5.30 8.38
C ILE A 284 -9.66 6.51 9.34
N ASN A 285 -9.58 6.27 10.65
CA ASN A 285 -9.52 7.34 11.66
C ASN A 285 -8.36 8.30 11.39
N ILE A 286 -7.19 7.75 11.09
CA ILE A 286 -5.99 8.54 10.82
C ILE A 286 -6.16 9.33 9.53
N VAL A 287 -6.52 8.69 8.41
CA VAL A 287 -6.56 9.39 7.11
C VAL A 287 -7.61 10.50 7.09
N VAL A 288 -8.74 10.32 7.78
CA VAL A 288 -9.80 11.34 7.86
C VAL A 288 -9.48 12.43 8.88
N HIS A 289 -9.08 12.07 10.11
CA HIS A 289 -9.05 13.02 11.23
C HIS A 289 -7.68 13.62 11.56
N SER A 290 -6.58 13.14 10.95
CA SER A 290 -5.24 13.69 11.19
C SER A 290 -4.90 14.94 10.38
N VAL A 291 -5.80 15.40 9.50
CA VAL A 291 -5.57 16.58 8.65
C VAL A 291 -5.76 17.90 9.40
N GLU A 292 -4.96 18.90 9.04
CA GLU A 292 -4.98 20.23 9.68
C GLU A 292 -6.15 21.10 9.18
N ASP A 293 -6.52 21.00 7.90
CA ASP A 293 -7.65 21.75 7.33
C ASP A 293 -8.98 21.06 7.63
N MET A 294 -9.85 21.74 8.40
CA MET A 294 -11.15 21.22 8.80
C MET A 294 -12.12 21.03 7.60
N ASN A 295 -12.03 21.87 6.57
CA ASN A 295 -12.85 21.67 5.36
C ASN A 295 -12.44 20.40 4.62
N PHE A 296 -11.13 20.18 4.55
CA PHE A 296 -10.58 18.97 3.95
C PHE A 296 -10.93 17.73 4.77
N ARG A 297 -10.94 17.83 6.11
CA ARG A 297 -11.42 16.76 7.01
C ARG A 297 -12.87 16.38 6.71
N VAL A 298 -13.77 17.36 6.61
CA VAL A 298 -15.19 17.12 6.28
C VAL A 298 -15.32 16.50 4.89
N HIS A 299 -14.52 16.93 3.91
CA HIS A 299 -14.51 16.32 2.58
C HIS A 299 -14.10 14.84 2.61
N LEU A 300 -13.01 14.49 3.30
CA LEU A 300 -12.57 13.11 3.45
C LEU A 300 -13.56 12.26 4.23
N GLN A 301 -14.19 12.81 5.27
CA GLN A 301 -15.26 12.13 5.99
C GLN A 301 -16.41 11.78 5.04
N PHE A 302 -16.82 12.73 4.20
CA PHE A 302 -17.90 12.52 3.24
C PHE A 302 -17.55 11.52 2.13
N ASP A 303 -16.27 11.42 1.72
CA ASP A 303 -15.82 10.35 0.82
C ASP A 303 -16.14 8.96 1.40
N PHE A 304 -15.92 8.75 2.71
CA PHE A 304 -16.26 7.49 3.37
C PHE A 304 -17.76 7.32 3.64
N THR A 305 -18.49 8.40 3.93
CA THR A 305 -19.96 8.38 4.00
C THR A 305 -20.57 7.89 2.68
N LYS A 306 -20.06 8.35 1.53
CA LYS A 306 -20.49 7.88 0.20
C LYS A 306 -20.22 6.40 -0.05
N LEU A 307 -19.21 5.84 0.60
CA LEU A 307 -18.91 4.42 0.58
C LEU A 307 -19.71 3.66 1.65
N CYS A 308 -20.73 4.28 2.26
CA CYS A 308 -21.60 3.77 3.32
C CYS A 308 -20.80 3.22 4.52
N LEU A 309 -19.78 3.96 4.98
CA LEU A 309 -19.07 3.65 6.22
C LEU A 309 -20.01 3.82 7.42
N ASP A 310 -20.76 4.92 7.49
CA ASP A 310 -21.58 5.28 8.65
C ASP A 310 -22.65 4.20 8.94
N ASP A 311 -23.40 3.78 7.92
CA ASP A 311 -24.38 2.68 8.01
C ASP A 311 -23.75 1.35 8.46
N TYR A 312 -22.49 1.12 8.11
CA TYR A 312 -21.77 -0.09 8.49
C TYR A 312 -21.31 -0.01 9.95
N LEU A 313 -20.76 1.13 10.38
CA LEU A 313 -20.38 1.36 11.78
C LEU A 313 -21.58 1.29 12.73
N ASP A 314 -22.76 1.71 12.28
CA ASP A 314 -24.00 1.58 13.05
C ASP A 314 -24.37 0.12 13.36
N LYS A 315 -24.00 -0.82 12.47
CA LYS A 315 -24.15 -2.26 12.72
C LYS A 315 -23.01 -2.79 13.60
N LEU A 316 -21.81 -2.28 13.37
CA LEU A 316 -20.57 -2.76 14.00
C LEU A 316 -20.37 -2.26 15.44
N LYS A 317 -21.08 -1.20 15.87
CA LYS A 317 -20.99 -0.64 17.23
C LYS A 317 -21.37 -1.63 18.34
N HIS A 318 -22.06 -2.71 18.00
CA HIS A 318 -22.44 -3.79 18.91
C HIS A 318 -21.45 -4.98 18.89
N THR A 319 -20.26 -4.81 18.32
CA THR A 319 -19.20 -5.81 18.35
C THR A 319 -18.81 -6.16 19.79
N GLU A 320 -18.49 -7.44 20.05
CA GLU A 320 -17.98 -7.90 21.35
C GLU A 320 -16.49 -7.58 21.55
N SER A 321 -15.80 -7.07 20.52
CA SER A 321 -14.38 -6.77 20.60
C SER A 321 -14.10 -5.38 21.18
N ASP A 322 -13.57 -5.33 22.40
CA ASP A 322 -13.14 -4.06 23.04
C ASP A 322 -12.19 -3.25 22.16
N LYS A 323 -11.23 -3.91 21.51
CA LYS A 323 -10.23 -3.24 20.66
C LYS A 323 -10.87 -2.54 19.48
N LEU A 324 -11.81 -3.22 18.82
CA LEU A 324 -12.52 -2.67 17.66
C LEU A 324 -13.49 -1.58 18.11
N GLN A 325 -14.21 -1.80 19.21
CA GLN A 325 -15.14 -0.83 19.78
C GLN A 325 -14.45 0.50 20.11
N VAL A 326 -13.23 0.47 20.67
CA VAL A 326 -12.42 1.67 20.91
C VAL A 326 -12.12 2.43 19.61
N GLN A 327 -11.79 1.74 18.52
CA GLN A 327 -11.53 2.40 17.23
C GLN A 327 -12.80 2.98 16.60
N ILE A 328 -13.93 2.27 16.69
CA ILE A 328 -15.23 2.74 16.19
C ILE A 328 -15.65 3.99 16.97
N GLN A 329 -15.59 3.93 18.31
CA GLN A 329 -15.97 5.07 19.14
C GLN A 329 -15.08 6.28 18.88
N ALA A 330 -13.77 6.07 18.74
CA ALA A 330 -12.85 7.15 18.41
C ALA A 330 -13.15 7.83 17.07
N TYR A 331 -13.72 7.12 16.09
CA TYR A 331 -14.21 7.72 14.85
C TYR A 331 -15.46 8.54 15.11
N LEU A 332 -16.48 7.93 15.73
CA LEU A 332 -17.78 8.55 15.97
C LEU A 332 -17.67 9.84 16.80
N ASP A 333 -16.80 9.85 17.81
CA ASP A 333 -16.52 11.05 18.63
C ASP A 333 -15.88 12.20 17.84
N ASN A 334 -15.31 11.90 16.66
CA ASN A 334 -14.57 12.81 15.81
C ASN A 334 -15.32 13.18 14.51
N VAL A 335 -16.53 12.66 14.31
CA VAL A 335 -17.38 12.98 13.16
C VAL A 335 -17.84 14.43 13.24
N PHE A 336 -17.71 15.16 12.13
CA PHE A 336 -18.26 16.50 11.97
C PHE A 336 -19.69 16.44 11.44
N ASP A 337 -20.64 16.98 12.20
CA ASP A 337 -21.97 17.33 11.72
C ASP A 337 -22.06 18.83 11.47
N VAL A 338 -21.88 19.22 10.20
CA VAL A 338 -21.90 20.63 9.80
C VAL A 338 -23.29 21.26 10.03
N GLY A 339 -24.37 20.48 9.90
CA GLY A 339 -25.73 20.97 10.12
C GLY A 339 -25.95 21.34 11.58
N ALA A 340 -25.63 20.42 12.50
CA ALA A 340 -25.74 20.66 13.93
C ALA A 340 -24.86 21.84 14.39
N LEU A 341 -23.62 21.96 13.86
CA LEU A 341 -22.73 23.07 14.20
C LEU A 341 -23.26 24.43 13.73
N LEU A 342 -23.96 24.48 12.60
CA LEU A 342 -24.61 25.70 12.13
C LEU A 342 -25.80 26.09 13.01
N GLU A 343 -26.65 25.13 13.36
CA GLU A 343 -27.79 25.34 14.28
C GLU A 343 -27.32 25.83 15.66
N ASP A 344 -26.26 25.24 16.20
CA ASP A 344 -25.64 25.65 17.46
C ASP A 344 -25.06 27.07 17.39
N ALA A 345 -24.45 27.44 16.26
CA ALA A 345 -23.91 28.78 16.05
C ALA A 345 -25.02 29.84 15.97
N GLU A 346 -26.12 29.55 15.27
CA GLU A 346 -27.30 30.41 15.22
C GLU A 346 -27.94 30.58 16.60
N THR A 347 -28.09 29.47 17.33
CA THR A 347 -28.63 29.46 18.70
C THR A 347 -27.75 30.28 19.65
N LYS A 348 -26.43 30.17 19.53
CA LYS A 348 -25.47 30.95 20.32
C LYS A 348 -25.59 32.44 20.02
N ASN A 349 -25.73 32.84 18.76
CA ASN A 349 -25.89 34.24 18.39
C ASN A 349 -27.19 34.82 18.98
N ALA A 350 -28.31 34.10 18.85
CA ALA A 350 -29.58 34.52 19.45
C ALA A 350 -29.51 34.63 20.98
N ALA A 351 -28.77 33.74 21.65
CA ALA A 351 -28.56 33.81 23.08
C ALA A 351 -27.71 35.03 23.49
N LEU A 352 -26.68 35.37 22.70
CA LEU A 352 -25.85 36.56 22.94
C LEU A 352 -26.65 37.86 22.79
N GLU A 353 -27.49 37.97 21.76
CA GLU A 353 -28.40 39.11 21.57
C GLU A 353 -29.32 39.28 22.79
N ARG A 354 -29.89 38.19 23.31
CA ARG A 354 -30.74 38.22 24.50
C ARG A 354 -29.99 38.61 25.77
N VAL A 355 -28.71 38.25 25.89
CA VAL A 355 -27.86 38.67 27.00
C VAL A 355 -27.59 40.18 26.92
N GLU A 356 -27.27 40.69 25.74
CA GLU A 356 -27.05 42.13 25.50
C GLU A 356 -28.30 42.94 25.85
N GLU A 357 -29.49 42.51 25.41
CA GLU A 357 -30.76 43.15 25.78
C GLU A 357 -30.99 43.19 27.30
N LEU A 358 -30.63 42.12 28.02
CA LEU A 358 -30.77 42.06 29.47
C LEU A 358 -29.75 42.96 30.18
N GLU A 359 -28.52 43.04 29.68
CA GLU A 359 -27.48 43.92 30.20
C GLU A 359 -27.86 45.40 30.01
N GLU A 360 -28.38 45.77 28.85
CA GLU A 360 -28.91 47.12 28.59
C GLU A 360 -30.04 47.47 29.57
N ASN A 361 -31.00 46.55 29.76
CA ASN A 361 -32.12 46.74 30.68
C ASN A 361 -31.71 46.82 32.16
N MET A 362 -30.57 46.24 32.55
CA MET A 362 -30.02 46.36 33.91
C MET A 362 -29.15 47.60 34.10
N SER A 363 -28.66 48.18 33.01
CA SER A 363 -27.82 49.39 33.01
C SER A 363 -28.63 50.70 33.03
N HIS A 364 -29.93 50.61 32.73
CA HIS A 364 -30.95 51.66 32.87
C HIS A 364 -31.70 51.54 34.19
#